data_AF-A0A7Y2YQI5-F1
#
_entry.id   AF-A0A7Y2YQI5-F1
#
_cell.length_a   1.000
_cell.length_b   1.000
_cell.length_c   1.000
_cell.angle_alpha   90.00
_cell.angle_beta   90.00
_cell.angle_gamma   90.00
#
_symmetry.space_group_name_H-M   'P 1'
#
loop_
_entity.id
_entity.type
_entity.pdbx_description
1 polymer ?
#
loop_
_entity_poly.entity_id
_entity_poly.type
_entity_poly.pdbx_seq_one_letter_code
_entity_poly.pdbx_strand_id
1 'polypeptide(L)'
;MGELKKEDISQEVFDLYDDYAHNKLDRRQFVERLSLFAVGGLTVPSLLSFMSPNYKDTITVKPEDPRIESGYITYESPKGGGTIKGLLSKPKDLKTKVGGVVVVHENRGLNPYIEDVGRRTAVDGFISLAPDALSPLGGYPGNDDDGRTLQRQRDRNEMLEDFIAAYNYLKNHPDCNG
;
A
#
# COMPACT_ATOMS: atom_id res chain seq x y z
N MET A 1 30.47 -8.19 -0.91
CA MET A 1 29.77 -8.21 -2.20
C MET A 1 29.09 -6.85 -2.32
N GLY A 2 29.26 -6.15 -3.44
CA GLY A 2 28.64 -4.82 -3.61
C GLY A 2 27.11 -4.91 -3.61
N GLU A 3 26.46 -3.80 -3.27
CA GLU A 3 25.01 -3.68 -3.41
C GLU A 3 24.62 -3.80 -4.88
N LEU A 4 23.60 -4.62 -5.18
CA LEU A 4 23.10 -4.82 -6.54
C LEU A 4 22.53 -3.52 -7.09
N LYS A 5 22.89 -3.18 -8.32
CA LYS A 5 22.34 -2.03 -9.03
C LYS A 5 21.46 -2.48 -10.19
N LYS A 6 20.63 -1.56 -10.67
CA LYS A 6 19.77 -1.80 -11.84
C LYS A 6 20.59 -2.22 -13.07
N GLU A 7 21.78 -1.66 -13.25
CA GLU A 7 22.66 -1.99 -14.37
C GLU A 7 23.22 -3.42 -14.31
N ASP A 8 23.18 -4.06 -13.14
CA ASP A 8 23.63 -5.45 -12.95
C ASP A 8 22.55 -6.48 -13.29
N ILE A 9 21.30 -6.04 -13.55
CA ILE A 9 20.13 -6.90 -13.73
C ILE A 9 19.62 -6.81 -15.17
N SER A 10 19.40 -7.96 -15.81
CA SER A 10 18.83 -8.00 -17.16
C SER A 10 17.37 -7.58 -17.19
N GLN A 11 16.91 -7.00 -18.30
CA GLN A 11 15.52 -6.59 -18.49
C GLN A 11 14.53 -7.75 -18.30
N GLU A 12 14.91 -8.96 -18.71
CA GLU A 12 14.09 -10.17 -18.59
C GLU A 12 13.72 -10.50 -17.12
N VAL A 13 14.57 -10.14 -16.15
CA VAL A 13 14.26 -10.29 -14.73
C VAL A 13 13.15 -9.33 -14.29
N PHE A 14 13.13 -8.10 -14.84
CA PHE A 14 12.05 -7.15 -14.61
C PHE A 14 10.73 -7.62 -15.23
N ASP A 15 10.78 -8.14 -16.46
CA ASP A 15 9.61 -8.67 -17.14
C ASP A 15 9.04 -9.90 -16.39
N LEU A 16 9.94 -10.76 -15.87
CA LEU A 16 9.56 -11.90 -15.05
C LEU A 16 8.87 -11.48 -13.75
N TYR A 17 9.36 -10.42 -13.09
CA TYR A 17 8.71 -9.87 -11.91
C TYR A 17 7.38 -9.21 -12.23
N ASP A 18 7.25 -8.49 -13.37
CA ASP A 18 5.98 -7.94 -13.83
C ASP A 18 4.92 -9.03 -13.98
N ASP A 19 5.28 -10.15 -14.60
CA ASP A 19 4.38 -11.28 -14.76
C ASP A 19 3.94 -11.88 -13.42
N TYR A 20 4.85 -11.97 -12.44
CA TYR A 20 4.53 -12.40 -11.08
C TYR A 20 3.64 -11.38 -10.34
N ALA A 21 3.97 -10.09 -10.41
CA ALA A 21 3.23 -9.01 -9.76
C ALA A 21 1.77 -8.94 -10.26
N HIS A 22 1.56 -9.22 -11.55
CA HIS A 22 0.26 -9.23 -12.21
C HIS A 22 -0.43 -10.61 -12.25
N ASN A 23 0.00 -11.57 -11.41
CA ASN A 23 -0.60 -12.89 -11.26
C ASN A 23 -0.60 -13.79 -12.52
N LYS A 24 0.27 -13.52 -13.49
CA LYS A 24 0.49 -14.42 -14.64
C LYS A 24 1.38 -15.61 -14.28
N LEU A 25 2.18 -15.47 -13.20
CA LEU A 25 3.00 -16.52 -12.62
C LEU A 25 2.69 -16.70 -11.13
N ASP A 26 2.68 -17.94 -10.66
CA ASP A 26 2.69 -18.20 -9.22
C ASP A 26 4.10 -18.02 -8.63
N ARG A 27 4.20 -17.90 -7.30
CA ARG A 27 5.47 -17.67 -6.60
C ARG A 27 6.51 -18.77 -6.89
N ARG A 28 6.08 -20.02 -7.06
CA ARG A 28 6.98 -21.15 -7.32
C ARG A 28 7.56 -21.04 -8.73
N GLN A 29 6.72 -20.79 -9.73
CA GLN A 29 7.11 -20.55 -11.11
C GLN A 29 8.03 -19.33 -11.24
N PHE A 30 7.72 -18.26 -10.52
CA PHE A 30 8.56 -17.07 -10.48
C PHE A 30 9.97 -17.39 -9.98
N VAL A 31 10.09 -18.04 -8.81
CA VAL A 31 11.39 -18.40 -8.21
C VAL A 31 12.15 -19.41 -9.09
N GLU A 32 11.45 -20.38 -9.68
CA GLU A 32 12.04 -21.37 -10.59
C GLU A 32 12.66 -20.67 -11.82
N ARG A 33 11.92 -19.76 -12.47
CA ARG A 33 12.43 -19.01 -13.61
C ARG A 33 13.52 -18.01 -13.23
N LEU A 34 13.41 -17.39 -12.05
CA LEU A 34 14.41 -16.47 -11.52
C LEU A 34 15.76 -17.17 -11.29
N SER A 35 15.75 -18.48 -11.00
CA SER A 35 16.97 -19.28 -10.81
C SER A 35 17.87 -19.35 -12.04
N LEU A 36 17.30 -19.20 -13.24
CA LEU A 36 18.05 -19.15 -14.49
C LEU A 36 18.96 -17.91 -14.58
N PHE A 37 18.66 -16.87 -13.81
CA PHE A 37 19.41 -15.60 -13.76
C PHE A 37 20.41 -15.54 -12.61
N ALA A 38 20.48 -16.56 -11.75
CA ALA A 38 21.43 -16.64 -10.63
C ALA A 38 22.83 -17.08 -11.10
N VAL A 39 23.44 -16.27 -11.96
CA VAL A 39 24.77 -16.51 -12.55
C VAL A 39 25.77 -15.43 -12.12
N GLY A 40 27.07 -15.69 -12.27
CA GLY A 40 28.10 -14.65 -12.10
C GLY A 40 28.21 -14.07 -10.67
N GLY A 41 27.84 -14.84 -9.64
CA GLY A 41 27.83 -14.40 -8.25
C GLY A 41 26.46 -13.91 -7.77
N LEU A 42 25.49 -13.72 -8.67
CA LEU A 42 24.09 -13.44 -8.30
C LEU A 42 23.44 -14.68 -7.70
N THR A 43 22.66 -14.49 -6.64
CA THR A 43 21.90 -15.56 -5.98
C THR A 43 20.40 -15.30 -6.14
N VAL A 44 19.59 -16.36 -6.15
CA VAL A 44 18.12 -16.23 -6.18
C VAL A 44 17.59 -15.34 -5.05
N PRO A 45 18.05 -15.47 -3.78
CA PRO A 45 17.63 -14.55 -2.73
C PRO A 45 17.99 -13.09 -2.99
N SER A 46 19.20 -12.82 -3.53
CA SER A 46 19.61 -11.45 -3.84
C SER A 46 18.79 -10.83 -4.97
N LEU A 47 18.47 -11.61 -6.01
CA LEU A 47 17.60 -11.16 -7.11
C LEU A 47 16.16 -10.96 -6.62
N LEU A 48 15.63 -11.89 -5.85
CA LEU A 48 14.30 -11.80 -5.27
C LEU A 48 14.19 -10.56 -4.39
N SER A 49 15.18 -10.30 -3.54
CA SER A 49 15.20 -9.12 -2.67
C SER A 49 15.29 -7.83 -3.46
N PHE A 50 16.07 -7.79 -4.54
CA PHE A 50 16.21 -6.61 -5.39
C PHE A 50 14.91 -6.28 -6.14
N MET A 51 14.20 -7.32 -6.61
CA MET A 51 12.96 -7.17 -7.38
C MET A 51 11.72 -6.93 -6.51
N SER A 52 11.73 -7.37 -5.26
CA SER A 52 10.58 -7.25 -4.36
C SER A 52 10.46 -5.83 -3.80
N PRO A 53 9.24 -5.36 -3.45
CA PRO A 53 9.07 -4.03 -2.89
C PRO A 53 9.82 -3.88 -1.57
N ASN A 54 10.68 -2.86 -1.46
CA ASN A 54 11.37 -2.52 -0.21
C ASN A 54 10.65 -1.39 0.52
N TYR A 55 9.52 -1.71 1.14
CA TYR A 55 8.72 -0.70 1.83
C TYR A 55 9.40 -0.09 3.06
N LYS A 56 10.47 -0.67 3.62
CA LYS A 56 11.11 -0.12 4.82
C LYS A 56 12.07 1.01 4.47
N ASP A 57 12.90 0.80 3.45
CA ASP A 57 13.97 1.73 3.12
C ASP A 57 13.52 2.80 2.11
N THR A 58 12.39 2.58 1.42
CA THR A 58 11.86 3.54 0.43
C THR A 58 10.73 4.43 0.97
N ILE A 59 10.40 4.38 2.27
CA ILE A 59 9.44 5.32 2.87
C ILE A 59 9.98 6.74 2.75
N THR A 60 9.14 7.63 2.23
CA THR A 60 9.51 9.04 2.03
C THR A 60 9.05 9.94 3.19
N VAL A 61 7.92 9.62 3.82
CA VAL A 61 7.38 10.33 4.97
C VAL A 61 7.15 9.33 6.11
N LYS A 62 7.91 9.49 7.19
CA LYS A 62 7.83 8.62 8.37
C LYS A 62 6.53 8.87 9.15
N PRO A 63 6.02 7.87 9.90
CA PRO A 63 4.85 8.06 10.76
C PRO A 63 5.00 9.21 11.75
N GLU A 64 6.21 9.47 12.25
CA GLU A 64 6.54 10.53 13.22
C GLU A 64 7.02 11.83 12.56
N ASP A 65 6.77 12.03 11.26
CA ASP A 65 7.17 13.26 10.57
C ASP A 65 6.56 14.49 11.27
N PRO A 66 7.38 15.48 11.71
CA PRO A 66 6.93 16.57 12.55
C PRO A 66 5.90 17.50 11.87
N ARG A 67 5.77 17.43 10.54
CA ARG A 67 4.84 18.25 9.75
C ARG A 67 3.40 17.75 9.81
N ILE A 68 3.17 16.50 10.22
CA ILE A 68 1.86 15.84 10.16
C ILE A 68 1.45 15.25 11.51
N GLU A 69 0.16 14.98 11.62
CA GLU A 69 -0.45 14.07 12.60
C GLU A 69 -1.02 12.89 11.80
N SER A 70 -0.59 11.67 12.13
CA SER A 70 -0.99 10.46 11.42
C SER A 70 -1.32 9.36 12.41
N GLY A 71 -2.46 8.68 12.21
CA GLY A 71 -2.92 7.64 13.12
C GLY A 71 -4.02 6.77 12.52
N TYR A 72 -4.13 5.55 13.03
CA TYR A 72 -5.22 4.66 12.62
C TYR A 72 -6.53 5.07 13.27
N ILE A 73 -7.58 5.09 12.47
CA ILE A 73 -8.96 5.26 12.90
C ILE A 73 -9.79 4.07 12.42
N THR A 74 -11.01 3.97 12.93
CA THR A 74 -12.06 3.13 12.34
C THR A 74 -13.24 3.99 11.91
N TYR A 75 -13.90 3.58 10.83
CA TYR A 75 -15.14 4.19 10.37
C TYR A 75 -16.13 3.12 9.92
N GLU A 76 -17.42 3.46 9.95
CA GLU A 76 -18.50 2.53 9.63
C GLU A 76 -18.81 2.54 8.12
N SER A 77 -18.84 1.34 7.54
CA SER A 77 -19.23 0.99 6.17
C SER A 77 -20.29 -0.12 6.21
N PRO A 78 -21.54 0.20 6.62
CA PRO A 78 -22.58 -0.80 6.83
C PRO A 78 -23.04 -1.52 5.55
N LYS A 79 -22.72 -0.97 4.38
CA LYS A 79 -22.99 -1.58 3.06
C LYS A 79 -21.79 -2.34 2.49
N GLY A 80 -20.63 -2.24 3.15
CA GLY A 80 -19.41 -2.93 2.79
C GLY A 80 -18.96 -3.87 3.91
N GLY A 81 -17.71 -3.76 4.31
CA GLY A 81 -17.06 -4.62 5.32
C GLY A 81 -17.48 -4.39 6.78
N GLY A 82 -18.51 -3.59 7.07
CA GLY A 82 -18.89 -3.25 8.44
C GLY A 82 -17.98 -2.17 9.00
N THR A 83 -17.06 -2.51 9.90
CA THR A 83 -16.10 -1.54 10.46
C THR A 83 -14.77 -1.61 9.71
N ILE A 84 -14.33 -0.49 9.15
CA ILE A 84 -13.10 -0.41 8.36
C ILE A 84 -12.06 0.40 9.11
N LYS A 85 -10.85 -0.17 9.26
CA LYS A 85 -9.66 0.53 9.72
C LYS A 85 -9.10 1.36 8.55
N GLY A 86 -8.57 2.54 8.84
CA GLY A 86 -7.81 3.31 7.87
C GLY A 86 -6.76 4.19 8.54
N LEU A 87 -5.75 4.62 7.79
CA LEU A 87 -4.79 5.61 8.25
C LEU A 87 -5.31 7.01 7.90
N LEU A 88 -5.63 7.81 8.92
CA LEU A 88 -5.95 9.22 8.77
C LEU A 88 -4.66 10.02 8.96
N SER A 89 -4.30 10.87 8.00
CA SER A 89 -3.14 11.76 8.10
C SER A 89 -3.54 13.18 7.74
N LYS A 90 -3.09 14.16 8.52
CA LYS A 90 -3.34 15.59 8.30
C LYS A 90 -2.12 16.45 8.65
N PRO A 91 -1.98 17.66 8.10
CA PRO A 91 -0.98 18.62 8.58
C PRO A 91 -1.17 18.91 10.07
N LYS A 92 -0.07 19.05 10.81
CA LYS A 92 -0.12 19.27 12.26
C LYS A 92 -0.67 20.65 12.63
N ASP A 93 -0.31 21.68 11.86
CA ASP A 93 -0.64 23.08 12.13
C ASP A 93 -1.70 23.64 11.17
N LEU A 94 -2.89 23.03 11.14
CA LEU A 94 -4.00 23.52 10.33
C LEU A 94 -4.60 24.82 10.91
N LYS A 95 -4.58 25.90 10.12
CA LYS A 95 -5.24 27.17 10.45
C LYS A 95 -6.67 27.26 9.93
N THR A 96 -6.96 26.52 8.88
CA THR A 96 -8.24 26.46 8.19
C THR A 96 -8.50 25.03 7.76
N LYS A 97 -9.76 24.71 7.46
CA LYS A 97 -10.14 23.45 6.83
C LYS A 97 -9.44 23.29 5.47
N VAL A 98 -9.03 22.07 5.14
CA VAL A 98 -8.31 21.72 3.90
C VAL A 98 -9.07 20.69 3.08
N GLY A 99 -8.67 20.48 1.82
CA GLY A 99 -9.30 19.48 0.96
C GLY A 99 -9.05 18.06 1.44
N GLY A 100 -10.02 17.17 1.21
CA GLY A 100 -9.94 15.76 1.54
C GLY A 100 -9.43 14.89 0.39
N VAL A 101 -8.62 13.86 0.70
CA VAL A 101 -8.16 12.86 -0.27
C VAL A 101 -8.36 11.45 0.28
N VAL A 102 -9.14 10.63 -0.42
CA VAL A 102 -9.19 9.19 -0.14
C VAL A 102 -8.09 8.49 -0.93
N VAL A 103 -7.15 7.87 -0.23
CA VAL A 103 -6.06 7.10 -0.85
C VAL A 103 -6.50 5.65 -0.98
N VAL A 104 -6.85 5.25 -2.20
CA VAL A 104 -7.31 3.89 -2.52
C VAL A 104 -6.10 3.01 -2.81
N HIS A 105 -5.97 1.90 -2.08
CA HIS A 105 -4.93 0.91 -2.33
C HIS A 105 -5.26 0.00 -3.53
N GLU A 106 -4.25 -0.74 -3.99
CA GLU A 106 -4.38 -1.74 -5.04
C GLU A 106 -5.00 -3.06 -4.49
N ASN A 107 -4.45 -4.21 -4.87
CA ASN A 107 -4.95 -5.55 -4.58
C ASN A 107 -4.33 -6.17 -3.31
N ARG A 108 -3.87 -5.36 -2.35
CA ARG A 108 -3.13 -5.83 -1.16
C ARG A 108 -3.66 -5.31 0.17
N GLY A 109 -4.67 -4.45 0.23
CA GLY A 109 -5.01 -3.74 1.47
C GLY A 109 -4.07 -2.56 1.77
N LEU A 110 -4.14 -2.07 3.01
CA LEU A 110 -3.33 -0.94 3.49
C LEU A 110 -1.89 -1.35 3.81
N ASN A 111 -1.07 -1.50 2.77
CA ASN A 111 0.36 -1.78 2.92
C ASN A 111 1.16 -0.51 3.29
N PRO A 112 2.44 -0.63 3.72
CA PRO A 112 3.20 0.53 4.19
C PRO A 112 3.47 1.59 3.12
N TYR A 113 3.46 1.22 1.82
CA TYR A 113 3.57 2.19 0.73
C TYR A 113 2.31 3.05 0.62
N ILE A 114 1.12 2.45 0.73
CA ILE A 114 -0.14 3.21 0.71
C ILE A 114 -0.23 4.13 1.92
N GLU A 115 0.22 3.67 3.08
CA GLU A 115 0.35 4.54 4.25
C GLU A 115 1.30 5.72 4.01
N ASP A 116 2.44 5.48 3.34
CA ASP A 116 3.37 6.55 2.94
C ASP A 116 2.70 7.55 1.99
N VAL A 117 1.92 7.07 1.01
CA VAL A 117 1.14 7.95 0.12
C VAL A 117 0.13 8.82 0.89
N GLY A 118 -0.57 8.27 1.88
CA GLY A 118 -1.42 9.05 2.78
C GLY A 118 -0.64 10.14 3.51
N ARG A 119 0.52 9.79 4.10
CA ARG A 119 1.37 10.75 4.80
C ARG A 119 1.95 11.83 3.88
N ARG A 120 2.38 11.48 2.67
CA ARG A 120 2.81 12.44 1.64
C ARG A 120 1.70 13.42 1.26
N THR A 121 0.48 12.91 1.12
CA THR A 121 -0.70 13.73 0.83
C THR A 121 -0.95 14.75 1.95
N ALA A 122 -0.75 14.33 3.21
CA ALA A 122 -0.81 15.23 4.36
C ALA A 122 0.33 16.26 4.39
N VAL A 123 1.55 15.88 4.01
CA VAL A 123 2.67 16.82 3.86
C VAL A 123 2.36 17.90 2.81
N ASP A 124 1.63 17.55 1.76
CA ASP A 124 1.24 18.47 0.68
C ASP A 124 0.01 19.34 1.04
N GLY A 125 -0.47 19.29 2.28
CA GLY A 125 -1.47 20.21 2.81
C GLY A 125 -2.92 19.72 2.77
N PHE A 126 -3.15 18.43 2.50
CA PHE A 126 -4.49 17.83 2.47
C PHE A 126 -4.75 16.98 3.71
N ILE A 127 -6.02 16.79 4.08
CA ILE A 127 -6.37 15.69 4.98
C ILE A 127 -6.58 14.42 4.13
N SER A 128 -5.91 13.34 4.50
CA SER A 128 -5.99 12.07 3.77
C SER A 128 -6.55 10.97 4.66
N LEU A 129 -7.35 10.08 4.07
CA LEU A 129 -7.75 8.82 4.66
C LEU A 129 -7.37 7.71 3.69
N ALA A 130 -6.55 6.76 4.16
CA ALA A 130 -6.19 5.56 3.44
C ALA A 130 -6.89 4.35 4.09
N PRO A 131 -8.05 3.90 3.56
CA PRO A 131 -8.75 2.73 4.11
C PRO A 131 -7.97 1.44 3.95
N ASP A 132 -8.22 0.46 4.82
CA ASP A 132 -7.80 -0.92 4.65
C ASP A 132 -9.01 -1.80 4.29
N ALA A 133 -9.24 -2.06 3.00
CA ALA A 133 -10.36 -2.89 2.55
C ALA A 133 -10.24 -4.37 2.98
N LEU A 134 -9.10 -4.76 3.58
CA LEU A 134 -8.91 -6.06 4.21
C LEU A 134 -9.29 -6.08 5.69
N SER A 135 -9.75 -4.96 6.28
CA SER A 135 -10.19 -4.90 7.68
C SER A 135 -11.12 -6.06 8.10
N PRO A 136 -12.12 -6.48 7.28
CA PRO A 136 -13.01 -7.59 7.64
C PRO A 136 -12.31 -8.95 7.73
N LEU A 137 -11.11 -9.06 7.16
CA LEU A 137 -10.27 -10.25 7.15
C LEU A 137 -9.02 -10.09 8.05
N GLY A 138 -8.98 -9.06 8.91
CA GLY A 138 -7.87 -8.79 9.83
C GLY A 138 -6.87 -7.73 9.37
N GLY A 139 -7.08 -7.14 8.18
CA GLY A 139 -6.23 -6.09 7.61
C GLY A 139 -5.06 -6.62 6.78
N TYR A 140 -4.15 -5.73 6.37
CA TYR A 140 -2.93 -6.11 5.66
C TYR A 140 -2.10 -7.12 6.47
N PRO A 141 -1.80 -8.33 5.93
CA PRO A 141 -1.15 -9.41 6.70
C PRO A 141 0.37 -9.25 6.84
N GLY A 142 0.93 -8.12 6.40
CA GLY A 142 2.37 -7.84 6.45
C GLY A 142 3.16 -8.32 5.23
N ASN A 143 2.50 -8.93 4.24
CA ASN A 143 3.10 -9.28 2.95
C ASN A 143 2.09 -9.22 1.79
N ASP A 144 2.60 -9.00 0.57
CA ASP A 144 1.79 -8.74 -0.61
C ASP A 144 1.11 -9.99 -1.20
N ASP A 145 1.70 -11.18 -1.06
CA ASP A 145 1.10 -12.43 -1.54
C ASP A 145 -0.18 -12.77 -0.79
N ASP A 146 -0.11 -12.74 0.53
CA ASP A 146 -1.27 -13.01 1.38
C ASP A 146 -2.28 -11.89 1.26
N GLY A 147 -1.85 -10.63 1.15
CA GLY A 147 -2.73 -9.49 0.88
C GLY A 147 -3.56 -9.70 -0.39
N ARG A 148 -2.93 -10.12 -1.49
CA ARG A 148 -3.64 -10.50 -2.74
C ARG A 148 -4.61 -11.65 -2.56
N THR A 149 -4.20 -12.65 -1.80
CA THR A 149 -5.03 -13.84 -1.53
C THR A 149 -6.26 -13.49 -0.68
N LEU A 150 -6.11 -12.63 0.32
CA LEU A 150 -7.21 -12.12 1.14
C LEU A 150 -8.14 -11.22 0.32
N GLN A 151 -7.60 -10.31 -0.50
CA GLN A 151 -8.46 -9.40 -1.28
C GLN A 151 -9.33 -10.13 -2.30
N ARG A 152 -8.87 -11.26 -2.84
CA ARG A 152 -9.70 -12.13 -3.71
C ARG A 152 -10.93 -12.71 -3.02
N GLN A 153 -10.96 -12.74 -1.69
CA GLN A 153 -12.11 -13.21 -0.90
C GLN A 153 -13.12 -12.09 -0.61
N ARG A 154 -12.76 -10.82 -0.88
CA ARG A 154 -13.65 -9.67 -0.70
C ARG A 154 -14.55 -9.49 -1.92
N ASP A 155 -15.78 -9.06 -1.68
CA ASP A 155 -16.66 -8.62 -2.76
C ASP A 155 -16.25 -7.23 -3.27
N ARG A 156 -16.28 -7.05 -4.59
CA ARG A 156 -15.85 -5.80 -5.24
C ARG A 156 -16.77 -4.62 -4.88
N ASN A 157 -18.08 -4.85 -4.79
CA ASN A 157 -19.04 -3.79 -4.50
C ASN A 157 -19.01 -3.44 -3.01
N GLU A 158 -18.81 -4.41 -2.12
CA GLU A 158 -18.55 -4.12 -0.71
C GLU A 158 -17.32 -3.22 -0.52
N MET A 159 -16.20 -3.53 -1.19
CA MET A 159 -15.02 -2.68 -1.13
C MET A 159 -15.27 -1.28 -1.71
N LEU A 160 -16.08 -1.16 -2.77
CA LEU A 160 -16.47 0.15 -3.29
C LEU A 160 -17.25 0.96 -2.25
N GLU A 161 -18.19 0.32 -1.55
CA GLU A 161 -18.92 0.95 -0.45
C GLU A 161 -17.99 1.36 0.70
N ASP A 162 -16.95 0.57 0.99
CA ASP A 162 -15.90 0.91 1.98
C ASP A 162 -15.19 2.23 1.64
N PHE A 163 -14.87 2.45 0.35
CA PHE A 163 -14.25 3.70 -0.10
C PHE A 163 -15.25 4.88 -0.16
N ILE A 164 -16.52 4.63 -0.50
CA ILE A 164 -17.59 5.64 -0.44
C ILE A 164 -17.82 6.08 1.01
N ALA A 165 -17.80 5.15 1.96
CA ALA A 165 -17.90 5.44 3.38
C ALA A 165 -16.69 6.26 3.86
N ALA A 166 -15.46 5.97 3.40
CA ALA A 166 -14.28 6.79 3.66
C ALA A 166 -14.43 8.23 3.13
N TYR A 167 -14.96 8.39 1.91
CA TYR A 167 -15.26 9.71 1.35
C TYR A 167 -16.25 10.47 2.24
N ASN A 168 -17.35 9.83 2.64
CA ASN A 168 -18.33 10.47 3.52
C ASN A 168 -17.73 10.82 4.89
N TYR A 169 -16.86 9.97 5.44
CA TYR A 169 -16.12 10.27 6.67
C TYR A 169 -15.27 11.54 6.51
N LEU A 170 -14.43 11.59 5.47
CA LEU A 170 -13.56 12.74 5.22
C LEU A 170 -14.35 14.03 4.97
N LYS A 171 -15.39 13.98 4.13
CA LYS A 171 -16.23 15.14 3.81
C LYS A 171 -16.84 15.78 5.07
N ASN A 172 -17.16 14.96 6.07
CA ASN A 172 -17.75 15.40 7.33
C ASN A 172 -16.72 15.67 8.44
N HIS A 173 -15.42 15.44 8.18
CA HIS A 173 -14.38 15.64 9.17
C HIS A 173 -14.24 17.15 9.51
N PRO A 174 -14.04 17.51 10.80
CA PRO A 174 -13.97 18.92 11.22
C PRO A 174 -12.89 19.73 10.51
N ASP A 175 -11.77 19.09 10.16
CA ASP A 175 -10.63 19.71 9.47
C ASP A 175 -10.74 19.67 7.93
N CYS A 176 -11.81 19.11 7.36
CA CYS A 176 -12.02 18.98 5.92
C CYS A 176 -13.02 20.02 5.39
N ASN A 177 -12.79 20.56 4.18
CA ASN A 177 -13.65 21.57 3.54
C ASN A 177 -14.47 21.06 2.33
N GLY A 178 -14.36 19.79 1.97
CA GLY A 178 -15.06 19.20 0.82
C GLY A 178 -14.35 17.97 0.29
#